data_AF-A0A453Q4D6-F1
#
_entry.id   AF-A0A453Q4D6-F1
#
_cell.length_a   1.000
_cell.length_b   1.000
_cell.length_c   1.000
_cell.angle_alpha   90.00
_cell.angle_beta   90.00
_cell.angle_gamma   90.00
#
_symmetry.space_group_name_H-M   'P 1'
#
loop_
_entity.id
_entity.type
_entity.pdbx_description
1 polymer ?
#
loop_
_entity_poly.entity_id
_entity_poly.type
_entity_poly.pdbx_seq_one_letter_code
_entity_poly.pdbx_strand_id
1 'polypeptide(L)'
;VFGTCHRLQSLPPEKRSMWNREMDCLLSICEYIVEFAPTVQARPDGSTHDVMATSPRSDILMNLPALEKLETMLLGILDSFDKAEFWYADQRKQSFTETKKPSSFKRNEDKWWLPEPCVPESGLSDALHRELQHKRDQASQIHKMAMEINNAILSEMQIPSSYIETLPKDRESRDG
;
A
#
# COMPACT_ATOMS: atom_id res chain seq x y z
N VAL A 1 0.50 4.46 10.75
CA VAL A 1 1.04 5.67 10.06
C VAL A 1 0.01 6.42 9.20
N PHE A 2 -0.53 5.83 8.13
CA PHE A 2 -1.30 6.54 7.09
C PHE A 2 -2.74 6.94 7.45
N GLY A 3 -3.33 6.40 8.53
CA GLY A 3 -4.71 6.71 8.93
C GLY A 3 -4.99 8.19 9.26
N THR A 4 -3.94 9.01 9.39
CA THR A 4 -4.02 10.46 9.63
C THR A 4 -3.50 11.28 8.43
N CYS A 5 -3.15 10.64 7.32
CA CYS A 5 -2.68 11.28 6.10
C CYS A 5 -3.89 11.60 5.21
N HIS A 6 -4.54 12.73 5.47
CA HIS A 6 -5.75 13.15 4.75
C HIS A 6 -5.50 14.19 3.65
N ARG A 7 -4.23 14.50 3.39
CA ARG A 7 -3.79 15.53 2.43
C ARG A 7 -2.79 14.91 1.46
N LEU A 8 -2.82 15.36 0.21
CA LEU A 8 -1.78 15.07 -0.77
C LEU A 8 -0.59 15.97 -0.49
N GLN A 9 0.41 15.42 0.18
CA GLN A 9 1.67 16.06 0.56
C GLN A 9 2.68 14.97 0.92
N SER A 10 3.97 15.32 0.95
CA SER A 10 4.99 14.41 1.49
C SER A 10 4.65 14.02 2.94
N LEU A 11 5.05 12.81 3.32
CA LEU A 11 4.95 12.38 4.71
C LEU A 11 5.88 13.23 5.58
N PRO A 12 5.39 13.69 6.74
CA PRO A 12 6.26 14.28 7.75
C PRO A 12 7.42 13.32 8.06
N PRO A 13 8.67 13.83 8.24
CA PRO A 13 9.84 13.00 8.48
C PRO A 13 9.66 12.01 9.64
N GLU A 14 8.99 12.43 10.70
CA GLU A 14 8.66 11.57 11.85
C GLU A 14 7.76 10.39 11.46
N LYS A 15 6.72 10.63 10.65
CA LYS A 15 5.82 9.57 10.18
C LYS A 15 6.51 8.61 9.22
N ARG A 16 7.38 9.12 8.34
CA ARG A 16 8.21 8.27 7.47
C ARG A 16 9.18 7.42 8.27
N SER A 17 9.87 8.01 9.24
CA SER A 17 10.79 7.25 10.12
C SER A 17 10.05 6.18 10.92
N MET A 18 8.87 6.52 11.46
CA MET A 18 8.01 5.57 12.16
C MET A 18 7.57 4.42 11.24
N TRP A 19 7.16 4.73 10.01
CA TRP A 19 6.78 3.73 9.01
C TRP A 19 7.92 2.76 8.70
N ASN A 20 9.09 3.28 8.33
CA ASN A 20 10.24 2.45 8.00
C ASN A 20 10.61 1.52 9.17
N ARG A 21 10.69 2.06 10.39
CA ARG A 21 11.01 1.27 11.58
C ARG A 21 9.96 0.18 11.87
N GLU A 22 8.68 0.52 11.78
CA GLU A 22 7.59 -0.44 12.04
C GLU A 22 7.57 -1.54 10.98
N MET A 23 7.75 -1.18 9.70
CA MET A 23 7.79 -2.15 8.61
C MET A 23 9.03 -3.04 8.68
N ASP A 24 10.22 -2.49 8.91
CA ASP A 24 11.45 -3.28 9.12
C ASP A 24 11.26 -4.30 10.25
N CYS A 25 10.63 -3.90 11.35
CA CYS A 25 10.35 -4.81 12.47
C CYS A 25 9.37 -5.91 12.08
N LEU A 26 8.26 -5.58 11.40
CA LEU A 26 7.24 -6.56 10.99
C LEU A 26 7.76 -7.53 9.93
N LEU A 27 8.60 -7.05 9.02
CA LEU A 27 9.13 -7.83 7.90
C LEU A 27 10.38 -8.64 8.27
N SER A 28 11.05 -8.33 9.39
CA SER A 28 12.24 -9.05 9.86
C SER A 28 12.05 -10.57 9.96
N ILE A 29 10.83 -11.04 10.26
CA ILE A 29 10.54 -12.47 10.34
C ILE A 29 10.73 -13.18 8.99
N CYS A 30 10.53 -12.48 7.87
CA CYS A 30 10.65 -13.04 6.53
C CYS A 30 12.08 -13.47 6.19
N GLU A 31 13.09 -12.86 6.81
CA GLU A 31 14.50 -13.25 6.65
C GLU A 31 14.79 -14.65 7.22
N TYR A 32 13.97 -15.09 8.18
CA TYR A 32 14.12 -16.38 8.86
C TYR A 32 13.22 -17.48 8.31
N ILE A 33 12.33 -17.16 7.35
CA ILE A 33 11.45 -18.14 6.70
C ILE A 33 12.18 -18.70 5.48
N VAL A 34 12.78 -19.88 5.64
CA VAL A 34 13.65 -20.51 4.63
C VAL A 34 13.15 -21.88 4.19
N GLU A 35 13.51 -22.24 2.96
CA GLU A 35 13.45 -23.60 2.42
C GLU A 35 14.84 -24.24 2.53
N PHE A 36 14.85 -25.56 2.78
CA PHE A 36 16.07 -26.35 2.84
C PHE A 36 16.19 -27.19 1.58
N ALA A 37 17.32 -27.08 0.89
CA ALA A 37 17.60 -27.86 -0.31
C ALA A 37 18.99 -28.52 -0.22
N PRO A 38 19.13 -29.80 -0.65
CA PRO A 38 20.43 -30.44 -0.71
C PRO A 38 21.29 -29.77 -1.80
N THR A 39 22.55 -29.49 -1.47
CA THR A 39 23.54 -28.90 -2.37
C THR A 39 24.90 -29.53 -2.16
N VAL A 40 25.75 -29.46 -3.19
CA VAL A 40 27.12 -29.98 -3.11
C VAL A 40 28.07 -28.81 -2.89
N GLN A 41 28.85 -28.85 -1.82
CA GLN A 41 29.84 -27.83 -1.50
C GLN A 41 31.25 -28.36 -1.75
N ALA A 42 32.02 -27.65 -2.57
CA ALA A 42 33.42 -27.94 -2.82
C ALA A 42 34.30 -27.31 -1.72
N ARG A 43 35.25 -28.09 -1.21
CA ARG A 43 36.26 -27.61 -0.26
C ARG A 43 37.52 -27.13 -0.99
N PRO A 44 38.36 -26.30 -0.34
CA PRO A 44 39.63 -25.85 -0.90
C PRO A 44 40.60 -26.99 -1.28
N ASP A 45 40.42 -28.19 -0.72
CA ASP A 45 41.21 -29.39 -1.01
C ASP A 45 40.70 -30.18 -2.24
N GLY A 46 39.65 -29.71 -2.92
CA GLY A 46 39.04 -30.36 -4.08
C GLY A 46 38.04 -31.46 -3.76
N SER A 47 37.84 -31.81 -2.48
CA SER A 47 36.77 -32.73 -2.06
C SER A 47 35.39 -32.06 -2.10
N THR A 48 34.34 -32.87 -2.25
CA THR A 48 32.95 -32.39 -2.24
C THR A 48 32.17 -33.06 -1.11
N HIS A 49 31.27 -32.30 -0.50
CA HIS A 49 30.34 -32.81 0.51
C HIS A 49 28.92 -32.38 0.20
N ASP A 50 27.98 -33.28 0.43
CA ASP A 50 26.56 -32.96 0.44
C ASP A 50 26.25 -32.16 1.70
N VAL A 51 25.69 -30.98 1.51
CA VAL A 51 25.27 -30.06 2.57
C VAL A 51 23.82 -29.64 2.34
N MET A 52 23.12 -29.31 3.43
CA MET A 52 21.81 -28.69 3.32
C MET A 52 22.01 -27.18 3.24
N ALA A 53 21.63 -26.57 2.12
CA ALA A 53 21.61 -25.13 1.96
C ALA A 53 20.24 -24.58 2.38
N THR A 54 20.25 -23.34 2.87
CA THR A 54 19.06 -22.56 3.19
C THR A 54 18.91 -21.43 2.20
N SER A 55 17.70 -21.23 1.67
CA SER A 55 17.32 -20.05 0.90
C SER A 55 15.98 -19.50 1.41
N PRO A 56 15.72 -18.19 1.31
CA PRO A 56 14.39 -17.66 1.62
C PRO A 56 13.31 -18.42 0.86
N ARG A 57 12.13 -18.58 1.50
CA ARG A 57 10.99 -19.25 0.85
C ARG A 57 10.64 -18.54 -0.46
N SER A 58 10.33 -19.34 -1.48
CA SER A 58 10.21 -18.88 -2.87
C SER A 58 9.20 -17.74 -3.08
N ASP A 59 8.05 -17.81 -2.41
CA ASP A 59 7.01 -16.76 -2.42
C ASP A 59 7.49 -15.46 -1.78
N ILE A 60 8.21 -15.52 -0.66
CA ILE A 60 8.77 -14.36 0.03
C ILE A 60 9.86 -13.72 -0.84
N LEU A 61 10.76 -14.53 -1.38
CA LEU A 61 11.86 -14.08 -2.24
C LEU A 61 11.37 -13.26 -3.44
N MET A 62 10.22 -13.61 -4.00
CA MET A 62 9.62 -12.93 -5.15
C MET A 62 8.73 -11.76 -4.75
N ASN A 63 7.83 -11.96 -3.78
CA ASN A 63 6.77 -11.00 -3.48
C ASN A 63 7.25 -9.86 -2.58
N LEU A 64 8.16 -10.12 -1.62
CA LEU A 64 8.60 -9.09 -0.69
C LEU A 64 9.32 -7.92 -1.39
N PRO A 65 10.32 -8.14 -2.28
CA PRO A 65 10.94 -7.04 -3.02
C PRO A 65 9.98 -6.32 -3.96
N ALA A 66 8.97 -7.03 -4.49
CA ALA A 66 7.94 -6.42 -5.31
C ALA A 66 7.08 -5.45 -4.49
N LEU A 67 6.67 -5.84 -3.29
CA LEU A 67 5.90 -4.99 -2.37
C LEU A 67 6.71 -3.77 -1.91
N GLU A 68 7.99 -3.92 -1.57
CA GLU A 68 8.90 -2.81 -1.22
C GLU A 68 9.03 -1.80 -2.36
N LYS A 69 9.08 -2.28 -3.61
CA LYS A 69 9.09 -1.43 -4.79
C LYS A 69 7.78 -0.66 -4.95
N LEU A 70 6.63 -1.32 -4.75
CA LEU A 70 5.31 -0.68 -4.79
C LEU A 70 5.18 0.41 -3.71
N GLU A 71 5.68 0.14 -2.50
CA GLU A 71 5.75 1.10 -1.41
C GLU A 71 6.60 2.32 -1.80
N THR A 72 7.81 2.08 -2.31
CA THR A 72 8.72 3.15 -2.78
C THR A 72 8.04 4.03 -3.82
N MET A 73 7.33 3.42 -4.78
CA MET A 73 6.58 4.16 -5.80
C MET A 73 5.44 5.00 -5.18
N LEU A 74 4.68 4.45 -4.24
CA LEU A 74 3.59 5.17 -3.57
C LEU A 74 4.10 6.35 -2.74
N LEU A 75 5.18 6.14 -1.99
CA LEU A 75 5.86 7.20 -1.25
C LEU A 75 6.41 8.28 -2.18
N GLY A 76 6.97 7.90 -3.33
CA GLY A 76 7.43 8.85 -4.35
C GLY A 76 6.30 9.70 -4.95
N ILE A 77 5.09 9.12 -5.11
CA ILE A 77 3.90 9.89 -5.51
C ILE A 77 3.58 10.95 -4.45
N LEU A 78 3.58 10.58 -3.16
CA LEU A 78 3.30 11.51 -2.06
C LEU A 78 4.34 12.63 -1.97
N ASP A 79 5.62 12.30 -2.11
CA ASP A 79 6.72 13.27 -2.06
C ASP A 79 6.64 14.29 -3.21
N SER A 80 6.04 13.92 -4.34
CA SER A 80 5.90 14.85 -5.47
C SER A 80 4.90 16.00 -5.24
N PHE A 81 4.20 16.04 -4.10
CA PHE A 81 3.19 17.06 -3.79
C PHE A 81 3.70 18.26 -2.97
N ASP A 82 5.01 18.40 -2.74
CA ASP A 82 5.58 19.49 -1.92
C ASP A 82 5.33 20.91 -2.46
N LYS A 83 4.98 21.06 -3.74
CA LYS A 83 4.68 22.34 -4.41
C LYS A 83 3.38 22.30 -5.19
N ALA A 84 2.29 21.92 -4.52
CA ALA A 84 0.96 21.89 -5.13
C ALA A 84 0.35 23.29 -5.31
N GLU A 85 -0.32 23.54 -6.45
CA GLU A 85 -1.15 24.73 -6.68
C GLU A 85 -2.52 24.66 -5.97
N PHE A 86 -2.81 23.54 -5.31
CA PHE A 86 -4.00 23.33 -4.50
C PHE A 86 -3.63 23.28 -3.02
N TRP A 87 -4.60 23.60 -2.15
CA TRP A 87 -4.43 23.58 -0.70
C TRP A 87 -5.63 22.93 -0.03
N TYR A 88 -5.57 22.80 1.29
CA TYR A 88 -6.66 22.23 2.08
C TYR A 88 -7.18 23.27 3.08
N ALA A 89 -8.49 23.52 3.08
CA ALA A 89 -9.10 24.44 4.04
C ALA A 89 -9.03 23.86 5.46
N ASP A 90 -8.68 24.73 6.42
CA ASP A 90 -8.63 24.37 7.84
C ASP A 90 -10.03 24.50 8.45
N GLN A 91 -10.71 23.36 8.64
CA GLN A 91 -12.10 23.30 9.13
C GLN A 91 -12.30 23.97 10.49
N ARG A 92 -11.24 24.13 11.31
CA ARG A 92 -11.31 24.74 12.64
C ARG A 92 -11.34 26.27 12.63
N LYS A 93 -10.99 26.90 11.49
CA LYS A 93 -10.92 28.36 11.35
C LYS A 93 -12.11 28.97 10.61
N GLN A 94 -13.01 28.14 10.08
CA GLN A 94 -14.26 28.60 9.51
C GLN A 94 -15.17 29.07 10.64
N SER A 95 -15.08 30.36 10.98
CA SER A 95 -16.09 31.03 11.81
C SER A 95 -17.46 30.86 11.16
N PHE A 96 -18.49 30.61 11.96
CA PHE A 96 -19.89 30.45 11.53
C PHE A 96 -20.49 31.69 10.83
N THR A 97 -19.69 32.73 10.57
CA THR A 97 -20.14 34.07 10.20
C THR A 97 -19.77 34.53 8.79
N GLU A 98 -18.99 33.78 8.01
CA GLU A 98 -18.78 34.13 6.60
C GLU A 98 -19.69 33.31 5.69
N THR A 99 -20.56 34.03 5.00
CA THR A 99 -21.41 33.58 3.89
C THR A 99 -20.69 32.56 3.03
N LYS A 100 -21.23 31.33 3.04
CA LYS A 100 -20.77 30.20 2.21
C LYS A 100 -20.67 30.66 0.75
N LYS A 101 -19.45 30.93 0.25
CA LYS A 101 -19.20 30.82 -1.19
C LYS A 101 -19.55 29.37 -1.55
N PRO A 102 -20.35 29.12 -2.60
CA PRO A 102 -20.61 27.75 -3.02
C PRO A 102 -19.28 27.14 -3.44
N SER A 103 -18.73 26.27 -2.58
CA SER A 103 -17.65 25.38 -2.98
C SER A 103 -18.15 24.61 -4.19
N SER A 104 -17.42 24.71 -5.29
CA SER A 104 -17.67 23.95 -6.51
C SER A 104 -17.51 22.44 -6.30
N PHE A 105 -16.95 22.02 -5.16
CA PHE A 105 -16.88 20.64 -4.73
C PHE A 105 -18.07 20.31 -3.83
N LYS A 106 -19.04 19.54 -4.35
CA LYS A 106 -20.06 18.92 -3.51
C LYS A 106 -19.35 18.03 -2.49
N ARG A 107 -19.37 18.45 -1.22
CA ARG A 107 -18.82 17.67 -0.11
C ARG A 107 -19.51 16.30 -0.09
N ASN A 108 -18.72 15.24 -0.06
CA ASN A 108 -19.24 13.89 0.16
C ASN A 108 -19.61 13.78 1.65
N GLU A 109 -20.91 13.65 1.95
CA GLU A 109 -21.43 13.61 3.33
C GLU A 109 -20.83 12.45 4.14
N ASP A 110 -20.54 11.33 3.48
CA ASP A 110 -19.96 10.14 4.10
C ASP A 110 -18.52 10.34 4.59
N LYS A 111 -17.84 11.42 4.18
CA LYS A 111 -16.43 11.68 4.50
C LYS A 111 -16.24 13.06 5.12
N TRP A 112 -17.19 13.49 5.94
CA TRP A 112 -17.21 14.82 6.55
C TRP A 112 -15.94 15.14 7.37
N TRP A 113 -15.24 14.14 7.91
CA TRP A 113 -14.00 14.31 8.67
C TRP A 113 -12.76 14.61 7.81
N LEU A 114 -12.84 14.51 6.47
CA LEU A 114 -11.71 14.83 5.58
C LEU A 114 -11.61 16.34 5.33
N PRO A 115 -10.39 16.90 5.25
CA PRO A 115 -10.19 18.31 4.90
C PRO A 115 -10.65 18.57 3.47
N GLU A 116 -11.24 19.74 3.25
CA GLU A 116 -11.76 20.12 1.94
C GLU A 116 -10.62 20.63 1.04
N PRO A 117 -10.40 20.03 -0.14
CA PRO A 117 -9.41 20.55 -1.10
C PRO A 117 -9.92 21.84 -1.75
N CYS A 118 -9.02 22.78 -1.95
CA CYS A 118 -9.28 24.07 -2.56
C CYS A 118 -8.30 24.30 -3.72
N VAL A 119 -8.78 24.99 -4.74
CA VAL A 119 -8.02 25.34 -5.95
C VAL A 119 -8.21 26.84 -6.25
N PRO A 120 -7.33 27.46 -7.05
CA PRO A 120 -7.50 28.85 -7.49
C PRO A 120 -8.85 29.07 -8.19
N GLU A 121 -9.41 30.29 -8.12
CA GLU A 121 -10.67 30.63 -8.80
C GLU A 121 -10.57 30.45 -10.34
N SER A 122 -9.36 30.57 -10.90
CA SER A 122 -9.04 30.30 -12.31
C SER A 122 -9.01 28.81 -12.66
N GLY A 123 -9.14 27.91 -11.69
CA GLY A 123 -8.89 26.49 -11.85
C GLY A 123 -7.40 26.13 -11.81
N LEU A 124 -7.13 24.82 -11.95
CA LEU A 124 -5.77 24.28 -12.05
C LEU A 124 -5.22 24.48 -13.46
N SER A 125 -3.90 24.64 -13.59
CA SER A 125 -3.26 24.65 -14.91
C SER A 125 -3.44 23.31 -15.64
N ASP A 126 -3.52 23.33 -16.98
CA ASP A 126 -3.60 22.10 -17.80
C ASP A 126 -2.42 21.15 -17.60
N ALA A 127 -1.26 21.70 -17.24
CA ALA A 127 -0.07 20.93 -16.90
C ALA A 127 -0.27 20.16 -15.59
N LEU A 128 -0.69 20.86 -14.53
CA LEU A 128 -0.95 20.24 -13.22
C LEU A 128 -2.11 19.25 -13.29
N HIS A 129 -3.17 19.54 -14.04
CA HIS A 129 -4.29 18.61 -14.23
C HIS A 129 -3.82 17.29 -14.87
N ARG A 130 -2.98 17.36 -15.91
CA ARG A 130 -2.37 16.17 -16.54
C ARG A 130 -1.44 15.43 -15.58
N GLU A 131 -0.68 16.16 -14.78
CA GLU A 131 0.21 15.57 -13.78
C GLU A 131 -0.57 14.82 -12.69
N LEU A 132 -1.63 15.43 -12.14
CA LEU A 132 -2.51 14.79 -11.16
C LEU A 132 -3.14 13.51 -11.70
N GLN A 133 -3.62 13.59 -12.95
CA GLN A 133 -4.19 12.45 -13.66
C GLN A 133 -3.15 11.32 -13.81
N HIS A 134 -1.92 11.64 -14.19
CA HIS A 134 -0.84 10.66 -14.27
C HIS A 134 -0.54 10.01 -12.91
N LYS A 135 -0.41 10.81 -11.84
CA LYS A 135 -0.18 10.29 -10.48
C LYS A 135 -1.31 9.39 -10.00
N ARG A 136 -2.57 9.74 -10.31
CA ARG A 136 -3.76 8.92 -10.01
C ARG A 136 -3.69 7.57 -10.73
N ASP A 137 -3.33 7.58 -12.01
CA ASP A 137 -3.24 6.36 -12.80
C ASP A 137 -2.07 5.47 -12.32
N GLN A 138 -0.94 6.07 -11.93
CA GLN A 138 0.17 5.36 -11.27
C GLN A 138 -0.27 4.72 -9.93
N ALA A 139 -0.95 5.47 -9.06
CA ALA A 139 -1.47 4.95 -7.79
C ALA A 139 -2.47 3.81 -8.00
N SER A 140 -3.30 3.91 -9.05
CA SER A 140 -4.27 2.86 -9.41
C SER A 140 -3.56 1.58 -9.87
N GLN A 141 -2.47 1.70 -10.64
CA GLN A 141 -1.65 0.56 -11.04
C GLN A 141 -0.93 -0.08 -9.85
N ILE A 142 -0.39 0.73 -8.92
CA ILE A 142 0.20 0.23 -7.67
C ILE A 142 -0.82 -0.58 -6.88
N HIS A 143 -2.04 -0.04 -6.70
CA HIS A 143 -3.12 -0.75 -6.02
C HIS A 143 -3.46 -2.07 -6.71
N LYS A 144 -3.56 -2.08 -8.04
CA LYS A 144 -3.85 -3.29 -8.82
C LYS A 144 -2.76 -4.35 -8.62
N MET A 145 -1.49 -3.99 -8.72
CA MET A 145 -0.38 -4.93 -8.51
C MET A 145 -0.34 -5.47 -7.08
N ALA A 146 -0.59 -4.63 -6.08
CA ALA A 146 -0.68 -5.07 -4.68
C ALA A 146 -1.85 -6.04 -4.47
N MET A 147 -3.01 -5.77 -5.08
CA MET A 147 -4.17 -6.66 -5.04
C MET A 147 -3.91 -8.00 -5.75
N GLU A 148 -3.18 -8.00 -6.87
CA GLU A 148 -2.79 -9.22 -7.57
C GLU A 148 -1.92 -10.12 -6.69
N ILE A 149 -0.90 -9.55 -6.02
CA ILE A 149 -0.07 -10.29 -5.04
C ILE A 149 -0.94 -10.82 -3.89
N ASN A 150 -1.79 -9.97 -3.29
CA ASN A 150 -2.68 -10.37 -2.21
C ASN A 150 -3.60 -11.53 -2.61
N ASN A 151 -4.20 -11.47 -3.79
CA ASN A 151 -5.08 -12.52 -4.30
C ASN A 151 -4.33 -13.82 -4.59
N ALA A 152 -3.10 -13.74 -5.13
CA ALA A 152 -2.26 -14.91 -5.36
C ALA A 152 -1.96 -15.62 -4.04
N ILE A 153 -1.49 -14.90 -3.02
CA ILE A 153 -1.20 -15.47 -1.70
C ILE A 153 -2.46 -16.08 -1.06
N LEU A 154 -3.60 -15.37 -1.08
CA LEU A 154 -4.85 -15.89 -0.54
C LEU A 154 -5.29 -17.20 -1.22
N SER A 155 -5.00 -17.37 -2.51
CA SER A 155 -5.34 -18.58 -3.25
C SER A 155 -4.47 -19.80 -2.88
N GLU A 156 -3.27 -19.55 -2.36
CA GLU A 156 -2.34 -20.59 -1.91
C GLU A 156 -2.53 -20.95 -0.42
N MET A 157 -3.26 -20.13 0.34
CA MET A 157 -3.55 -20.39 1.75
C MET A 157 -4.46 -21.60 1.92
N GLN A 158 -4.14 -22.45 2.91
CA GLN A 158 -4.99 -23.58 3.25
C GLN A 158 -6.34 -23.10 3.80
N ILE A 159 -7.41 -23.75 3.34
CA ILE A 159 -8.77 -23.49 3.83
C ILE A 159 -8.87 -23.95 5.29
N PRO A 160 -9.24 -23.08 6.25
CA PRO A 160 -9.38 -23.47 7.64
C PRO A 160 -10.44 -24.56 7.82
N SER A 161 -10.16 -25.56 8.66
CA SER A 161 -11.11 -26.64 8.95
C SER A 161 -12.43 -26.11 9.51
N SER A 162 -12.39 -25.06 10.34
CA SER A 162 -13.57 -24.39 10.87
C SER A 162 -14.50 -23.85 9.78
N TYR A 163 -13.95 -23.38 8.66
CA TYR A 163 -14.74 -22.97 7.50
C TYR A 163 -15.40 -24.19 6.83
N ILE A 164 -14.64 -25.27 6.64
CA ILE A 164 -15.14 -26.52 6.04
C ILE A 164 -16.28 -27.10 6.87
N GLU A 165 -16.17 -27.09 8.20
CA GLU A 165 -17.19 -27.58 9.13
C GLU A 165 -18.50 -26.78 9.07
N THR A 166 -18.45 -25.51 8.66
CA THR A 166 -19.64 -24.67 8.46
C THR A 166 -20.30 -24.86 7.10
N LEU A 167 -19.70 -25.62 6.18
CA LEU A 167 -20.26 -25.82 4.86
C LEU A 167 -21.58 -26.60 4.93
N PRO A 168 -22.60 -26.19 4.15
CA PRO A 168 -23.83 -26.96 4.05
C PRO A 168 -23.56 -28.38 3.57
N LYS A 169 -24.27 -29.36 4.14
CA LYS A 169 -24.11 -30.78 3.83
C LYS A 169 -24.52 -31.13 2.40
N ASP A 170 -25.42 -30.34 1.79
CA ASP A 170 -25.88 -30.50 0.42
C ASP A 170 -25.63 -29.24 -0.42
N ARG A 171 -25.33 -29.45 -1.72
CA ARG A 171 -25.00 -28.37 -2.67
C ARG A 171 -26.17 -27.41 -2.93
N GLU A 172 -27.41 -27.83 -2.70
CA GLU A 172 -28.63 -27.09 -3.02
C GLU A 172 -28.90 -25.92 -2.06
N SER A 173 -28.30 -25.95 -0.86
CA SER A 173 -28.39 -24.88 0.14
C SER A 173 -27.33 -23.77 0.00
N ARG A 174 -26.54 -23.77 -1.08
CA ARG A 174 -25.40 -22.84 -1.28
C ARG A 174 -25.69 -21.66 -2.22
N ASP A 175 -26.76 -21.76 -3.03
CA ASP A 175 -27.14 -20.76 -4.06
C ASP A 175 -28.46 -20.02 -3.73
N GLY A 176 -28.86 -19.97 -2.46
CA GLY A 176 -30.10 -19.30 -1.98
C GLY A 176 -29.88 -17.88 -1.47
#